data_AF-A0A2L0EXE6-F1
#
_entry.id   AF-A0A2L0EXE6-F1
#
_cell.length_a   1.000
_cell.length_b   1.000
_cell.length_c   1.000
_cell.angle_alpha   90.00
_cell.angle_beta   90.00
_cell.angle_gamma   90.00
#
_symmetry.space_group_name_H-M   'P 1'
#
loop_
_entity.id
_entity.type
_entity.pdbx_description
1 polymer ?
#
loop_
_entity_poly.entity_id
_entity_poly.type
_entity_poly.pdbx_seq_one_letter_code
_entity_poly.pdbx_strand_id
1 'polypeptide(L)'
;MRSTSCFAFSMAALLGCGEDLEIPSPRTDDNPVLLWIGDTPDFPICPEGRLDYWDGWANVRTDPQYQNECGTCTCGPAACALPDSMLVHEAPFCAGQEGIKIDLAGAADPPGHCVDLSSPIPGNAFAAVTLKPPTMAGECKSSAQLALPPLTGTFARACPWTGKYQSDFKGLVCIAPEDDSSCPLGFSARFEFQKKVRDARTCTPCACSAPVGGSCVVDVLLFSDAGCSDMLYSGNLIGTREEPCYATHEDFPLAGVRVVFAQDEPGTCSPTTDVSVVEGTIENGETRTFCCSSAALMEVIHANADN
;
A
#
# COMPACT_ATOMS: atom_id res chain seq x y z
N MET A 1 54.03 76.97 -45.76
CA MET A 1 53.31 76.56 -46.99
C MET A 1 52.00 75.91 -46.59
N ARG A 2 50.97 76.13 -47.41
CA ARG A 2 49.57 75.66 -47.36
C ARG A 2 49.47 74.18 -46.91
N SER A 3 48.40 73.68 -46.30
CA SER A 3 46.99 73.93 -46.61
C SER A 3 46.08 73.44 -45.48
N THR A 4 45.04 74.22 -45.25
CA THR A 4 43.76 73.85 -44.63
C THR A 4 43.08 72.71 -45.42
N SER A 5 42.35 71.85 -44.72
CA SER A 5 41.02 71.39 -45.14
C SER A 5 40.26 70.82 -43.95
N CYS A 6 39.23 71.55 -43.54
CA CYS A 6 38.13 71.07 -42.73
C CYS A 6 37.29 70.08 -43.55
N PHE A 7 36.91 68.97 -42.95
CA PHE A 7 35.59 68.37 -43.18
C PHE A 7 34.96 68.13 -41.81
N ALA A 8 33.88 68.87 -41.56
CA ALA A 8 32.91 68.62 -40.51
C ALA A 8 31.78 67.78 -41.12
N PHE A 9 31.32 66.76 -40.40
CA PHE A 9 29.94 66.24 -40.29
C PHE A 9 30.03 65.15 -39.19
N SER A 10 29.69 65.46 -37.94
CA SER A 10 28.34 65.53 -37.36
C SER A 10 27.93 64.22 -36.69
N MET A 11 27.76 64.32 -35.36
CA MET A 11 26.79 63.64 -34.49
C MET A 11 26.84 62.08 -34.45
N ALA A 12 26.73 61.42 -33.30
CA ALA A 12 26.01 61.77 -32.08
C ALA A 12 26.71 61.21 -30.83
N ALA A 13 26.57 61.95 -29.73
CA ALA A 13 26.82 61.46 -28.38
C ALA A 13 25.71 60.49 -27.96
N LEU A 14 26.07 59.41 -27.27
CA LEU A 14 25.34 58.92 -26.12
C LEU A 14 26.35 58.44 -25.06
N LEU A 15 26.31 59.13 -23.93
CA LEU A 15 26.74 58.65 -22.62
C LEU A 15 25.98 57.35 -22.31
N GLY A 16 26.68 56.39 -21.69
CA GLY A 16 26.07 55.23 -21.06
C GLY A 16 27.04 54.66 -20.04
N CYS A 17 26.80 54.99 -18.78
CA CYS A 17 27.55 54.54 -17.62
C CYS A 17 27.72 53.02 -17.63
N GLY A 18 28.95 52.54 -17.51
CA GLY A 18 29.20 51.19 -17.01
C GLY A 18 28.92 51.22 -15.52
N GLU A 19 27.69 50.89 -15.13
CA GLU A 19 27.44 50.46 -13.76
C GLU A 19 28.17 49.13 -13.59
N ASP A 20 29.28 49.15 -12.86
CA ASP A 20 29.87 47.95 -12.31
C ASP A 20 28.76 47.22 -11.56
N LEU A 21 28.38 46.04 -12.06
CA LEU A 21 27.53 45.11 -11.33
C LEU A 21 28.32 44.71 -10.08
N GLU A 22 28.09 45.40 -8.97
CA GLU A 22 28.49 44.92 -7.65
C GLU A 22 27.73 43.61 -7.41
N ILE A 23 28.40 42.50 -7.69
CA ILE A 23 27.92 41.17 -7.35
C ILE A 23 28.05 41.08 -5.82
N PRO A 24 26.93 41.04 -5.07
CA PRO A 24 27.00 40.97 -3.62
C PRO A 24 27.81 39.74 -3.23
N SER A 25 28.84 39.92 -2.41
CA SER A 25 29.53 38.79 -1.80
C SER A 25 28.51 38.04 -0.93
N PRO A 26 28.27 36.73 -1.16
CA PRO A 26 27.27 35.99 -0.41
C PRO A 26 27.58 36.06 1.08
N ARG A 27 26.57 36.32 1.92
CA ARG A 27 26.75 36.28 3.37
C ARG A 27 27.08 34.83 3.76
N THR A 28 27.80 34.65 4.84
CA THR A 28 28.57 33.42 5.13
C THR A 28 27.74 32.17 5.44
N ASP A 29 26.40 32.27 5.53
CA ASP A 29 25.46 31.13 5.59
C ASP A 29 24.82 30.81 4.20
N ASP A 30 25.08 31.65 3.19
CA ASP A 30 24.58 31.65 1.80
C ASP A 30 25.60 31.09 0.79
N ASN A 31 26.31 30.02 1.16
CA ASN A 31 27.25 29.43 0.22
C ASN A 31 26.49 28.97 -1.04
N PRO A 32 26.95 29.33 -2.25
CA PRO A 32 26.30 28.92 -3.47
C PRO A 32 26.19 27.40 -3.51
N VAL A 33 25.12 26.92 -4.12
CA VAL A 33 24.86 25.49 -4.29
C VAL A 33 24.73 25.16 -5.76
N LEU A 34 25.13 23.94 -6.09
CA LEU A 34 24.82 23.30 -7.36
C LEU A 34 23.48 22.60 -7.20
N LEU A 35 22.49 22.98 -8.00
CA LEU A 35 21.14 22.43 -7.96
C LEU A 35 20.88 21.56 -9.19
N TRP A 36 20.49 20.31 -8.95
CA TRP A 36 19.93 19.41 -9.94
C TRP A 36 18.41 19.33 -9.74
N ILE A 37 17.67 19.32 -10.85
CA ILE A 37 16.20 19.26 -10.87
C ILE A 37 15.79 18.22 -11.91
N GLY A 38 14.80 17.39 -11.59
CA GLY A 38 14.35 16.30 -12.46
C GLY A 38 13.24 15.48 -11.81
N ASP A 39 12.71 14.51 -12.54
CA ASP A 39 11.52 13.74 -12.10
C ASP A 39 11.87 12.50 -11.26
N THR A 40 13.16 12.23 -11.06
CA THR A 40 13.65 11.07 -10.29
C THR A 40 14.80 11.47 -9.36
N PRO A 41 15.06 10.72 -8.29
CA PRO A 41 16.20 10.94 -7.40
C PRO A 41 17.53 10.41 -7.93
N ASP A 42 17.58 9.97 -9.19
CA ASP A 42 18.79 9.43 -9.83
C ASP A 42 19.70 10.56 -10.33
N PHE A 43 20.30 11.26 -9.39
CA PHE A 43 21.32 12.28 -9.66
C PHE A 43 22.72 11.78 -9.32
N PRO A 44 23.75 12.28 -10.01
CA PRO A 44 25.13 11.99 -9.64
C PRO A 44 25.40 12.39 -8.18
N ILE A 45 26.37 11.71 -7.56
CA ILE A 45 26.92 12.11 -6.26
C ILE A 45 27.48 13.52 -6.40
N CYS A 46 27.35 14.33 -5.35
CA CYS A 46 27.91 15.68 -5.34
C CYS A 46 29.41 15.66 -5.69
N PRO A 47 29.90 16.75 -6.31
CA PRO A 47 31.32 16.98 -6.52
C PRO A 47 32.19 16.64 -5.32
N GLU A 48 33.37 16.09 -5.60
CA GLU A 48 34.35 15.67 -4.59
C GLU A 48 33.83 14.59 -3.61
N GLY A 49 32.74 13.91 -3.95
CA GLY A 49 32.17 12.84 -3.12
C GLY A 49 31.50 13.35 -1.84
N ARG A 50 31.09 14.63 -1.81
CA ARG A 50 30.42 15.26 -0.67
C ARG A 50 29.08 14.59 -0.37
N LEU A 51 28.80 14.36 0.91
CA LEU A 51 27.56 13.72 1.39
C LEU A 51 26.62 14.67 2.16
N ASP A 52 27.04 15.92 2.36
CA ASP A 52 26.28 16.98 3.02
C ASP A 52 25.38 17.73 2.03
N TYR A 53 24.68 16.97 1.20
CA TYR A 53 23.70 17.51 0.26
C TYR A 53 22.33 17.69 0.89
N TRP A 54 21.52 18.51 0.25
CA TRP A 54 20.13 18.72 0.59
C TRP A 54 19.23 18.17 -0.50
N ASP A 55 18.20 17.42 -0.12
CA ASP A 55 17.22 16.84 -1.03
C ASP A 55 15.81 17.39 -0.70
N GLY A 56 15.01 17.61 -1.73
CA GLY A 56 13.63 18.05 -1.59
C GLY A 56 12.77 17.78 -2.82
N TRP A 57 11.47 18.00 -2.68
CA TRP A 57 10.48 17.73 -3.71
C TRP A 57 9.55 18.92 -3.92
N ALA A 58 9.12 19.15 -5.16
CA ALA A 58 8.11 20.13 -5.54
C ALA A 58 6.98 19.45 -6.31
N ASN A 59 5.80 20.07 -6.28
CA ASN A 59 4.63 19.62 -7.04
C ASN A 59 4.25 18.15 -6.83
N VAL A 60 4.48 17.62 -5.62
CA VAL A 60 4.16 16.22 -5.31
C VAL A 60 2.65 16.02 -5.31
N ARG A 61 2.18 15.11 -6.15
CA ARG A 61 0.76 14.78 -6.31
C ARG A 61 0.58 13.33 -6.74
N THR A 62 -0.61 12.79 -6.52
CA THR A 62 -1.01 11.52 -7.14
C THR A 62 -0.82 11.63 -8.64
N ASP A 63 -0.25 10.60 -9.26
CA ASP A 63 -0.16 10.53 -10.71
C ASP A 63 -1.58 10.67 -11.32
N PRO A 64 -1.82 11.66 -12.21
CA PRO A 64 -3.14 11.92 -12.79
C PRO A 64 -3.78 10.71 -13.47
N GLN A 65 -2.99 9.74 -13.92
CA GLN A 65 -3.53 8.53 -14.57
C GLN A 65 -4.42 7.69 -13.63
N TYR A 66 -4.24 7.79 -12.31
CA TYR A 66 -4.98 6.99 -11.33
C TYR A 66 -6.23 7.67 -10.79
N GLN A 67 -6.50 8.94 -11.13
CA GLN A 67 -7.73 9.66 -10.71
C GLN A 67 -8.05 9.62 -9.20
N ASN A 68 -7.05 9.39 -8.34
CA ASN A 68 -7.20 9.13 -6.89
C ASN A 68 -7.96 7.84 -6.53
N GLU A 69 -7.95 6.84 -7.40
CA GLU A 69 -8.49 5.51 -7.16
C GLU A 69 -7.37 4.55 -6.77
N CYS A 70 -7.55 3.80 -5.68
CA CYS A 70 -6.64 2.72 -5.29
C CYS A 70 -6.89 1.42 -6.07
N GLY A 71 -8.11 1.24 -6.58
CA GLY A 71 -8.50 0.08 -7.37
C GLY A 71 -9.93 -0.36 -7.11
N THR A 72 -10.35 -1.39 -7.83
CA THR A 72 -11.69 -1.96 -7.72
C THR A 72 -11.82 -2.86 -6.50
N CYS A 73 -12.91 -2.67 -5.75
CA CYS A 73 -13.24 -3.54 -4.65
C CYS A 73 -13.82 -4.85 -5.19
N THR A 74 -13.34 -5.96 -4.65
CA THR A 74 -13.87 -7.30 -4.95
C THR A 74 -14.13 -8.02 -3.63
N CYS A 75 -15.14 -8.89 -3.62
CA CYS A 75 -15.51 -9.68 -2.46
C CYS A 75 -15.33 -11.16 -2.78
N GLY A 76 -14.66 -11.88 -1.87
CA GLY A 76 -14.59 -13.32 -1.92
C GLY A 76 -15.96 -13.94 -1.59
N PRO A 77 -16.12 -15.24 -1.85
CA PRO A 77 -17.35 -15.95 -1.50
C PRO A 77 -17.47 -16.16 0.03
N ALA A 78 -18.69 -16.37 0.50
CA ALA A 78 -18.98 -16.82 1.85
C ALA A 78 -18.80 -18.35 1.93
N ALA A 79 -17.61 -18.79 2.30
CA ALA A 79 -17.24 -20.20 2.30
C ALA A 79 -18.14 -21.04 3.22
N CYS A 80 -18.41 -22.28 2.77
CA CYS A 80 -18.95 -23.31 3.63
C CYS A 80 -17.87 -23.85 4.57
N ALA A 81 -18.28 -24.29 5.75
CA ALA A 81 -17.42 -24.97 6.70
C ALA A 81 -18.14 -26.22 7.24
N LEU A 82 -17.40 -27.33 7.30
CA LEU A 82 -17.88 -28.55 7.94
C LEU A 82 -18.12 -28.31 9.44
N PRO A 83 -19.07 -29.02 10.06
CA PRO A 83 -19.24 -28.98 11.50
C PRO A 83 -17.92 -29.36 12.20
N ASP A 84 -17.54 -28.55 13.18
CA ASP A 84 -16.32 -28.77 13.98
C ASP A 84 -16.53 -29.74 15.13
N SER A 85 -17.76 -30.21 15.32
CA SER A 85 -18.11 -31.07 16.45
C SER A 85 -19.43 -31.80 16.29
N MET A 86 -19.60 -32.84 17.10
CA MET A 86 -20.88 -33.50 17.33
C MET A 86 -21.05 -33.78 18.83
N LEU A 87 -22.28 -34.07 19.26
CA LEU A 87 -22.58 -34.43 20.65
C LEU A 87 -23.03 -35.88 20.72
N VAL A 88 -22.48 -36.62 21.68
CA VAL A 88 -22.86 -37.99 21.97
C VAL A 88 -23.60 -38.02 23.30
N HIS A 89 -24.80 -38.59 23.33
CA HIS A 89 -25.71 -38.58 24.46
C HIS A 89 -25.87 -39.98 25.04
N GLU A 90 -25.81 -40.08 26.37
CA GLU A 90 -26.10 -41.33 27.10
C GLU A 90 -27.58 -41.71 27.04
N ALA A 91 -28.47 -40.71 26.94
CA ALA A 91 -29.92 -40.91 26.86
C ALA A 91 -30.42 -40.95 25.40
N PRO A 92 -31.46 -41.75 25.11
CA PRO A 92 -32.05 -41.80 23.76
C PRO A 92 -32.70 -40.47 23.39
N PHE A 93 -32.92 -40.27 22.08
CA PHE A 93 -33.56 -39.07 21.52
C PHE A 93 -32.84 -37.75 21.85
N CYS A 94 -31.53 -37.83 22.13
CA CYS A 94 -30.70 -36.67 22.50
C CYS A 94 -31.30 -35.87 23.66
N ALA A 95 -31.96 -36.56 24.60
CA ALA A 95 -32.55 -35.95 25.77
C ALA A 95 -31.44 -35.49 26.75
N GLY A 96 -31.55 -34.24 27.22
CA GLY A 96 -30.56 -33.59 28.10
C GLY A 96 -29.60 -32.68 27.34
N GLN A 97 -29.22 -31.55 27.95
CA GLN A 97 -28.37 -30.52 27.33
C GLN A 97 -26.87 -30.84 27.36
N GLU A 98 -26.46 -31.89 28.08
CA GLU A 98 -25.05 -32.24 28.28
C GLU A 98 -24.73 -33.57 27.57
N GLY A 99 -24.33 -33.48 26.30
CA GLY A 99 -23.70 -34.59 25.58
C GLY A 99 -22.18 -34.46 25.61
N ILE A 100 -21.47 -35.57 25.46
CA ILE A 100 -20.01 -35.57 25.28
C ILE A 100 -19.71 -34.92 23.92
N LYS A 101 -18.99 -33.80 23.94
CA LYS A 101 -18.55 -33.14 22.71
C LYS A 101 -17.39 -33.90 22.08
N ILE A 102 -17.57 -34.30 20.83
CA ILE A 102 -16.53 -34.88 19.99
C ILE A 102 -16.02 -33.82 19.05
N ASP A 103 -14.70 -33.66 19.00
CA ASP A 103 -14.01 -32.70 18.11
C ASP A 103 -13.89 -33.29 16.71
N LEU A 104 -14.38 -32.55 15.72
CA LEU A 104 -14.33 -32.87 14.30
C LEU A 104 -13.59 -31.79 13.51
N ALA A 105 -12.89 -30.86 14.17
CA ALA A 105 -12.10 -29.82 13.49
C ALA A 105 -11.08 -30.41 12.51
N GLY A 106 -10.60 -31.63 12.80
CA GLY A 106 -9.80 -32.43 11.87
C GLY A 106 -10.47 -32.56 10.52
N ALA A 107 -11.75 -32.95 10.45
CA ALA A 107 -12.45 -33.34 9.21
C ALA A 107 -12.41 -32.33 8.05
N ALA A 108 -12.10 -31.06 8.32
CA ALA A 108 -12.04 -29.99 7.34
C ALA A 108 -10.80 -30.00 6.42
N ASP A 109 -9.70 -30.68 6.78
CA ASP A 109 -8.46 -30.64 5.99
C ASP A 109 -7.71 -32.00 5.90
N PRO A 110 -7.79 -32.73 4.77
CA PRO A 110 -8.67 -32.48 3.62
C PRO A 110 -10.12 -32.89 3.94
N PRO A 111 -11.15 -32.23 3.36
CA PRO A 111 -12.54 -32.63 3.55
C PRO A 111 -12.78 -34.12 3.26
N GLY A 112 -13.52 -34.80 4.13
CA GLY A 112 -13.88 -36.21 3.93
C GLY A 112 -12.87 -37.25 4.39
N HIS A 113 -11.81 -36.86 5.09
CA HIS A 113 -10.97 -37.84 5.76
C HIS A 113 -11.65 -38.43 7.01
N CYS A 114 -11.12 -39.56 7.46
CA CYS A 114 -11.57 -40.20 8.69
C CYS A 114 -10.98 -39.51 9.91
N VAL A 115 -11.83 -38.98 10.78
CA VAL A 115 -11.45 -38.53 12.11
C VAL A 115 -11.47 -39.74 13.05
N ASP A 116 -10.27 -40.14 13.47
CA ASP A 116 -10.05 -41.15 14.52
C ASP A 116 -10.45 -40.57 15.89
N LEU A 117 -11.35 -41.26 16.57
CA LEU A 117 -11.63 -41.00 17.98
C LEU A 117 -10.58 -41.73 18.83
N SER A 118 -9.55 -40.99 19.28
CA SER A 118 -8.42 -41.52 20.06
C SER A 118 -8.83 -42.28 21.32
N SER A 119 -10.09 -42.15 21.77
CA SER A 119 -10.72 -43.00 22.76
C SER A 119 -12.10 -43.41 22.25
N PRO A 120 -12.25 -44.63 21.68
CA PRO A 120 -13.53 -45.11 21.18
C PRO A 120 -14.59 -45.11 22.27
N ILE A 121 -15.80 -44.68 21.92
CA ILE A 121 -16.94 -44.67 22.84
C ILE A 121 -17.57 -46.06 22.84
N PRO A 122 -17.66 -46.76 23.98
CA PRO A 122 -18.29 -48.07 24.03
C PRO A 122 -19.76 -48.03 23.58
N GLY A 123 -20.24 -49.04 22.87
CA GLY A 123 -21.60 -49.07 22.31
C GLY A 123 -22.74 -49.07 23.35
N ASN A 124 -22.43 -49.32 24.62
CA ASN A 124 -23.38 -49.23 25.74
C ASN A 124 -23.25 -47.91 26.52
N ALA A 125 -22.32 -47.03 26.14
CA ALA A 125 -22.07 -45.75 26.79
C ALA A 125 -22.80 -44.59 26.11
N PHE A 126 -23.51 -44.83 25.01
CA PHE A 126 -24.31 -43.81 24.33
C PHE A 126 -25.55 -44.40 23.66
N ALA A 127 -26.62 -43.63 23.63
CA ALA A 127 -27.92 -44.00 23.05
C ALA A 127 -28.37 -43.05 21.94
N ALA A 128 -27.70 -41.90 21.76
CA ALA A 128 -27.97 -41.01 20.65
C ALA A 128 -26.77 -40.12 20.28
N VAL A 129 -26.77 -39.59 19.06
CA VAL A 129 -25.79 -38.63 18.54
C VAL A 129 -26.53 -37.44 17.93
N THR A 130 -26.18 -36.24 18.36
CA THR A 130 -26.61 -35.00 17.74
C THR A 130 -25.54 -34.54 16.76
N LEU A 131 -25.91 -34.41 15.49
CA LEU A 131 -25.03 -33.91 14.43
C LEU A 131 -25.22 -32.40 14.30
N LYS A 132 -24.12 -31.64 14.46
CA LYS A 132 -24.18 -30.20 14.28
C LYS A 132 -24.27 -29.83 12.80
N PRO A 133 -25.01 -28.77 12.46
CA PRO A 133 -25.11 -28.31 11.08
C PRO A 133 -23.74 -27.84 10.56
N PRO A 134 -23.52 -27.92 9.23
CA PRO A 134 -22.46 -27.14 8.60
C PRO A 134 -22.78 -25.65 8.72
N THR A 135 -21.76 -24.81 8.51
CA THR A 135 -21.95 -23.36 8.55
C THR A 135 -21.58 -22.72 7.23
N MET A 136 -22.19 -21.57 6.95
CA MET A 136 -21.76 -20.65 5.91
C MET A 136 -21.25 -19.40 6.60
N ALA A 137 -20.13 -18.85 6.13
CA ALA A 137 -19.62 -17.59 6.66
C ALA A 137 -20.71 -16.50 6.60
N GLY A 138 -20.98 -15.84 7.73
CA GLY A 138 -22.00 -14.79 7.81
C GLY A 138 -21.61 -13.50 7.07
N GLU A 139 -20.32 -13.35 6.78
CA GLU A 139 -19.75 -12.19 6.09
C GLU A 139 -18.74 -12.65 5.04
N CYS A 140 -18.70 -11.93 3.92
CA CYS A 140 -17.66 -12.10 2.93
C CYS A 140 -16.44 -11.25 3.25
N LYS A 141 -15.27 -11.80 2.95
CA LYS A 141 -14.01 -11.05 3.05
C LYS A 141 -13.81 -10.24 1.78
N SER A 142 -13.56 -8.94 1.92
CA SER A 142 -13.08 -8.14 0.81
C SER A 142 -11.68 -8.59 0.40
N SER A 143 -11.37 -8.37 -0.87
CA SER A 143 -10.05 -8.66 -1.42
C SER A 143 -8.97 -7.86 -0.71
N ALA A 144 -7.75 -8.39 -0.80
CA ALA A 144 -6.58 -7.91 -0.07
C ALA A 144 -6.33 -6.40 -0.24
N GLN A 145 -5.59 -5.86 0.71
CA GLN A 145 -5.25 -4.45 0.86
C GLN A 145 -4.82 -3.81 -0.47
N LEU A 146 -5.61 -2.85 -0.95
CA LEU A 146 -5.33 -2.13 -2.19
C LEU A 146 -4.10 -1.23 -2.00
N ALA A 147 -3.27 -1.18 -3.03
CA ALA A 147 -2.06 -0.36 -3.02
C ALA A 147 -2.43 1.11 -3.27
N LEU A 148 -1.70 2.01 -2.60
CA LEU A 148 -1.80 3.43 -2.91
C LEU A 148 -1.24 3.71 -4.31
N PRO A 149 -1.91 4.57 -5.09
CA PRO A 149 -1.35 5.06 -6.34
C PRO A 149 -0.03 5.79 -6.11
N PRO A 150 0.94 5.65 -7.03
CA PRO A 150 2.22 6.31 -6.92
C PRO A 150 2.09 7.83 -6.92
N LEU A 151 3.03 8.47 -6.22
CA LEU A 151 3.22 9.92 -6.28
C LEU A 151 4.16 10.27 -7.42
N THR A 152 3.86 11.39 -8.08
CA THR A 152 4.75 12.05 -9.03
C THR A 152 5.13 13.41 -8.47
N GLY A 153 6.32 13.88 -8.78
CA GLY A 153 6.80 15.18 -8.34
C GLY A 153 8.16 15.49 -8.95
N THR A 154 8.57 16.75 -8.81
CA THR A 154 9.89 17.20 -9.23
C THR A 154 10.84 17.09 -8.05
N PHE A 155 11.87 16.29 -8.19
CA PHE A 155 12.94 16.14 -7.21
C PHE A 155 14.05 17.17 -7.44
N ALA A 156 14.65 17.63 -6.36
CA ALA A 156 15.86 18.44 -6.41
C ALA A 156 16.90 18.01 -5.38
N ARG A 157 18.16 18.05 -5.82
CA ARG A 157 19.34 17.90 -4.97
C ARG A 157 20.19 19.16 -5.06
N ALA A 158 20.51 19.74 -3.91
CA ALA A 158 21.42 20.86 -3.76
C ALA A 158 22.71 20.37 -3.10
N CYS A 159 23.83 20.51 -3.81
CA CYS A 159 25.17 20.22 -3.28
C CYS A 159 25.91 21.52 -2.99
N PRO A 160 26.71 21.59 -1.91
CA PRO A 160 27.57 22.74 -1.66
C PRO A 160 28.53 23.00 -2.82
N TRP A 161 28.70 24.26 -3.20
CA TRP A 161 29.72 24.67 -4.18
C TRP A 161 31.12 24.58 -3.56
N THR A 162 32.09 24.05 -4.31
CA THR A 162 33.46 23.81 -3.82
C THR A 162 34.46 24.91 -4.22
N GLY A 163 33.99 26.00 -4.83
CA GLY A 163 34.83 27.11 -5.28
C GLY A 163 35.44 26.90 -6.67
N LYS A 164 35.31 25.70 -7.25
CA LYS A 164 35.86 25.37 -8.56
C LYS A 164 34.75 25.23 -9.59
N TYR A 165 34.85 26.02 -10.66
CA TYR A 165 34.00 25.88 -11.83
C TYR A 165 34.23 24.51 -12.48
N GLN A 166 33.14 23.78 -12.75
CA GLN A 166 33.19 22.53 -13.50
C GLN A 166 32.54 22.75 -14.86
N SER A 167 33.35 22.74 -15.92
CA SER A 167 32.91 22.95 -17.31
C SER A 167 31.82 21.98 -17.77
N ASP A 168 31.74 20.80 -17.14
CA ASP A 168 30.84 19.72 -17.53
C ASP A 168 29.55 19.68 -16.68
N PHE A 169 29.37 20.66 -15.78
CA PHE A 169 28.19 20.75 -14.92
C PHE A 169 26.95 21.19 -15.71
N LYS A 170 25.93 20.33 -15.74
CA LYS A 170 24.66 20.56 -16.46
C LYS A 170 23.50 20.98 -15.55
N GLY A 171 23.77 21.49 -14.35
CA GLY A 171 22.74 21.97 -13.41
C GLY A 171 22.69 23.49 -13.31
N LEU A 172 22.08 23.98 -12.24
CA LEU A 172 21.96 25.41 -11.94
C LEU A 172 22.88 25.79 -10.78
N VAL A 173 23.32 27.05 -10.77
CA VAL A 173 24.02 27.62 -9.62
C VAL A 173 23.04 28.49 -8.88
N CYS A 174 22.87 28.24 -7.59
CA CYS A 174 21.80 28.85 -6.81
C CYS A 174 22.29 29.39 -5.47
N ILE A 175 21.61 30.41 -4.99
CA ILE A 175 21.81 31.05 -3.70
C ILE A 175 20.48 31.13 -2.94
N ALA A 176 20.54 31.42 -1.65
CA ALA A 176 19.35 31.72 -0.87
C ALA A 176 18.71 33.05 -1.36
N PRO A 177 17.38 33.21 -1.19
CA PRO A 177 16.77 34.52 -1.39
C PRO A 177 17.26 35.54 -0.34
N GLU A 178 17.06 36.82 -0.63
CA GLU A 178 17.27 37.93 0.31
C GLU A 178 16.33 37.82 1.53
N ASP A 179 16.60 38.64 2.57
CA ASP A 179 15.81 38.70 3.79
C ASP A 179 14.32 39.03 3.52
N ASP A 180 14.03 39.75 2.42
CA ASP A 180 12.67 40.08 1.96
C ASP A 180 12.05 39.01 1.05
N SER A 181 12.69 37.84 0.97
CA SER A 181 12.35 36.71 0.08
C SER A 181 12.49 37.02 -1.42
N SER A 182 13.07 38.15 -1.84
CA SER A 182 13.33 38.43 -3.24
C SER A 182 14.57 37.67 -3.74
N CYS A 183 14.64 37.44 -5.05
CA CYS A 183 15.84 36.87 -5.65
C CYS A 183 16.81 37.98 -6.06
N PRO A 184 18.11 37.87 -5.71
CA PRO A 184 19.11 38.83 -6.11
C PRO A 184 19.21 39.01 -7.64
N LEU A 185 19.69 40.18 -8.05
CA LEU A 185 20.00 40.45 -9.46
C LEU A 185 21.01 39.41 -9.98
N GLY A 186 20.76 38.89 -11.18
CA GLY A 186 21.55 37.80 -11.78
C GLY A 186 21.09 36.38 -11.40
N PHE A 187 20.23 36.22 -10.39
CA PHE A 187 19.67 34.94 -9.92
C PHE A 187 18.13 34.90 -10.00
N SER A 188 17.56 35.34 -11.12
CA SER A 188 16.11 35.56 -11.26
C SER A 188 15.26 34.28 -11.31
N ALA A 189 15.85 33.10 -11.53
CA ALA A 189 15.10 31.85 -11.58
C ALA A 189 14.82 31.34 -10.15
N ARG A 190 13.59 31.54 -9.68
CA ARG A 190 13.15 31.09 -8.35
C ARG A 190 12.59 29.68 -8.41
N PHE A 191 13.05 28.81 -7.51
CA PHE A 191 12.50 27.48 -7.28
C PHE A 191 12.18 27.27 -5.80
N GLU A 192 11.08 26.57 -5.51
CA GLU A 192 10.67 26.25 -4.15
C GLU A 192 10.47 24.75 -4.03
N PHE A 193 11.09 24.15 -3.02
CA PHE A 193 11.06 22.71 -2.79
C PHE A 193 10.78 22.43 -1.31
N GLN A 194 10.01 21.38 -1.04
CA GLN A 194 9.66 20.93 0.29
C GLN A 194 10.65 19.87 0.77
N LYS A 195 11.18 20.08 1.98
CA LYS A 195 11.98 19.06 2.66
C LYS A 195 11.04 17.98 3.20
N LYS A 196 11.47 16.71 3.16
CA LYS A 196 10.78 15.57 3.79
C LYS A 196 9.27 15.52 3.49
N VAL A 197 8.91 15.14 2.26
CA VAL A 197 7.52 14.86 1.91
C VAL A 197 7.12 13.50 2.48
N ARG A 198 6.03 13.46 3.24
CA ARG A 198 5.47 12.24 3.82
C ARG A 198 4.13 11.93 3.17
N ASP A 199 4.00 10.72 2.64
CA ASP A 199 2.73 10.20 2.16
C ASP A 199 1.93 9.65 3.35
N ALA A 200 0.95 10.42 3.82
CA ALA A 200 0.02 10.02 4.89
C ALA A 200 -1.34 9.57 4.31
N ARG A 201 -1.39 9.29 3.00
CA ARG A 201 -2.60 8.82 2.34
C ARG A 201 -2.88 7.37 2.71
N THR A 202 -4.14 6.98 2.63
CA THR A 202 -4.61 5.59 2.80
C THR A 202 -5.72 5.31 1.79
N CYS A 203 -5.94 4.04 1.48
CA CYS A 203 -7.08 3.62 0.66
C CYS A 203 -8.30 3.38 1.56
N THR A 204 -9.48 3.83 1.13
CA THR A 204 -10.72 3.52 1.84
C THR A 204 -10.95 2.01 1.90
N PRO A 205 -11.41 1.46 3.03
CA PRO A 205 -11.63 0.02 3.13
C PRO A 205 -12.79 -0.41 2.22
N CYS A 206 -12.59 -1.51 1.49
CA CYS A 206 -13.66 -2.16 0.77
C CYS A 206 -14.57 -2.94 1.73
N ALA A 207 -15.88 -2.75 1.59
CA ALA A 207 -16.89 -3.50 2.33
C ALA A 207 -17.73 -4.38 1.40
N CYS A 208 -18.22 -5.49 1.94
CA CYS A 208 -19.00 -6.50 1.21
C CYS A 208 -20.44 -6.55 1.72
N SER A 209 -21.38 -6.83 0.82
CA SER A 209 -22.76 -7.11 1.18
C SER A 209 -22.87 -8.39 1.99
N ALA A 210 -24.02 -8.58 2.64
CA ALA A 210 -24.38 -9.88 3.19
C ALA A 210 -24.36 -10.95 2.06
N PRO A 211 -23.99 -12.20 2.38
CA PRO A 211 -24.02 -13.29 1.42
C PRO A 211 -25.43 -13.57 0.91
N VAL A 212 -25.55 -13.82 -0.39
CA VAL A 212 -26.79 -14.20 -1.06
C VAL A 212 -26.63 -15.56 -1.73
N GLY A 213 -27.62 -16.42 -1.54
CA GLY A 213 -27.62 -17.77 -2.08
C GLY A 213 -26.62 -18.69 -1.37
N GLY A 214 -26.20 -19.72 -2.09
CA GLY A 214 -25.35 -20.80 -1.58
C GLY A 214 -26.14 -21.89 -0.85
N SER A 215 -25.50 -23.05 -0.74
CA SER A 215 -26.04 -24.26 -0.14
C SER A 215 -24.89 -25.06 0.46
N CYS A 216 -24.79 -25.04 1.78
CA CYS A 216 -23.84 -25.86 2.52
C CYS A 216 -24.60 -27.06 3.09
N VAL A 217 -24.32 -28.24 2.54
CA VAL A 217 -24.97 -29.49 2.92
C VAL A 217 -23.90 -30.54 3.15
N VAL A 218 -23.99 -31.28 4.24
CA VAL A 218 -23.01 -32.31 4.59
C VAL A 218 -23.66 -33.66 4.79
N ASP A 219 -22.89 -34.71 4.51
CA ASP A 219 -23.18 -36.05 4.97
C ASP A 219 -22.21 -36.39 6.11
N VAL A 220 -22.74 -37.00 7.17
CA VAL A 220 -21.97 -37.47 8.33
C VAL A 220 -22.09 -38.97 8.42
N LEU A 221 -20.93 -39.63 8.50
CA LEU A 221 -20.79 -41.07 8.54
C LEU A 221 -20.12 -41.45 9.85
N LEU A 222 -20.73 -42.38 10.58
CA LEU A 222 -20.21 -42.90 11.85
C LEU A 222 -19.71 -44.33 11.66
N PHE A 223 -18.60 -44.67 12.31
CA PHE A 223 -17.92 -45.96 12.12
C PHE A 223 -17.51 -46.61 13.44
N SER A 224 -17.49 -47.94 13.45
CA SER A 224 -17.03 -48.73 14.59
C SER A 224 -15.53 -48.92 14.67
N ASP A 225 -14.81 -48.58 13.61
CA ASP A 225 -13.36 -48.59 13.52
C ASP A 225 -12.80 -47.19 13.31
N ALA A 226 -11.58 -46.96 13.80
CA ALA A 226 -10.85 -45.69 13.61
C ALA A 226 -10.41 -45.46 12.15
N GLY A 227 -10.50 -46.48 11.28
CA GLY A 227 -10.16 -46.39 9.85
C GLY A 227 -11.33 -45.96 8.97
N CYS A 228 -12.53 -45.78 9.53
CA CYS A 228 -13.78 -45.51 8.81
C CYS A 228 -14.07 -46.54 7.69
N SER A 229 -14.01 -47.82 8.03
CA SER A 229 -14.28 -48.95 7.14
C SER A 229 -15.62 -49.62 7.43
N ASP A 230 -15.95 -49.78 8.71
CA ASP A 230 -17.12 -50.47 9.23
C ASP A 230 -18.19 -49.43 9.62
N MET A 231 -19.01 -49.06 8.64
CA MET A 231 -20.02 -48.00 8.81
C MET A 231 -21.17 -48.45 9.71
N LEU A 232 -21.51 -47.59 10.68
CA LEU A 232 -22.64 -47.74 11.59
C LEU A 232 -23.85 -46.94 11.13
N TYR A 233 -23.61 -45.73 10.64
CA TYR A 233 -24.67 -44.79 10.30
C TYR A 233 -24.24 -43.85 9.17
N SER A 234 -25.23 -43.39 8.41
CA SER A 234 -25.11 -42.37 7.37
C SER A 234 -26.24 -41.36 7.54
N GLY A 235 -25.90 -40.19 8.06
CA GLY A 235 -26.77 -39.01 8.07
C GLY A 235 -26.52 -38.21 6.82
N ASN A 236 -27.54 -38.07 5.98
CA ASN A 236 -27.38 -37.45 4.66
C ASN A 236 -28.12 -36.12 4.59
N LEU A 237 -27.63 -35.24 3.73
CA LEU A 237 -28.27 -33.97 3.37
C LEU A 237 -28.52 -33.01 4.54
N ILE A 238 -27.61 -32.97 5.52
CA ILE A 238 -27.74 -32.10 6.69
C ILE A 238 -27.44 -30.66 6.29
N GLY A 239 -28.47 -29.81 6.32
CA GLY A 239 -28.37 -28.38 6.00
C GLY A 239 -27.97 -27.51 7.19
N THR A 240 -27.69 -26.22 6.92
CA THR A 240 -27.20 -25.24 7.91
C THR A 240 -28.14 -24.91 9.08
N ARG A 241 -29.42 -25.34 9.01
CA ARG A 241 -30.44 -25.08 10.05
C ARG A 241 -30.90 -26.34 10.75
N GLU A 242 -30.39 -27.49 10.33
CA GLU A 242 -30.82 -28.79 10.84
C GLU A 242 -29.83 -29.28 11.88
N GLU A 243 -30.35 -29.77 12.99
CA GLU A 243 -29.56 -30.43 14.02
C GLU A 243 -30.19 -31.81 14.28
N PRO A 244 -29.97 -32.78 13.38
CA PRO A 244 -30.62 -34.07 13.49
C PRO A 244 -30.05 -34.85 14.67
N CYS A 245 -30.95 -35.49 15.40
CA CYS A 245 -30.65 -36.45 16.43
C CYS A 245 -30.82 -37.87 15.88
N TYR A 246 -29.77 -38.67 15.98
CA TYR A 246 -29.80 -40.08 15.62
C TYR A 246 -29.81 -40.93 16.90
N ALA A 247 -30.81 -41.78 17.07
CA ALA A 247 -30.82 -42.78 18.14
C ALA A 247 -29.97 -43.99 17.71
N THR A 248 -29.08 -44.44 18.59
CA THR A 248 -28.15 -45.54 18.33
C THR A 248 -28.70 -46.84 18.90
N HIS A 249 -28.23 -47.97 18.38
CA HIS A 249 -28.56 -49.29 18.91
C HIS A 249 -27.39 -49.84 19.71
N GLU A 250 -27.70 -50.56 20.78
CA GLU A 250 -26.71 -51.17 21.67
C GLU A 250 -25.84 -52.17 20.89
N ASP A 251 -24.55 -52.24 21.25
CA ASP A 251 -23.50 -53.19 20.82
C ASP A 251 -22.43 -52.71 19.82
N PHE A 252 -22.47 -51.47 19.32
CA PHE A 252 -21.43 -50.96 18.40
C PHE A 252 -20.60 -49.83 19.01
N PRO A 253 -19.27 -49.98 19.17
CA PRO A 253 -18.42 -48.88 19.61
C PRO A 253 -18.38 -47.79 18.54
N LEU A 254 -18.28 -46.53 18.92
CA LEU A 254 -18.03 -45.43 18.00
C LEU A 254 -16.54 -45.08 18.05
N ALA A 255 -15.82 -45.29 16.95
CA ALA A 255 -14.37 -45.11 16.88
C ALA A 255 -13.91 -44.18 15.74
N GLY A 256 -14.75 -43.96 14.73
CA GLY A 256 -14.41 -43.10 13.59
C GLY A 256 -15.59 -42.27 13.12
N VAL A 257 -15.29 -41.08 12.61
CA VAL A 257 -16.28 -40.18 12.02
C VAL A 257 -15.73 -39.64 10.70
N ARG A 258 -16.57 -39.59 9.67
CA ARG A 258 -16.25 -38.89 8.42
C ARG A 258 -17.33 -37.88 8.13
N VAL A 259 -16.92 -36.66 7.80
CA VAL A 259 -17.82 -35.60 7.37
C VAL A 259 -17.41 -35.14 5.98
N VAL A 260 -18.36 -35.13 5.06
CA VAL A 260 -18.15 -34.72 3.66
C VAL A 260 -19.17 -33.68 3.26
N PHE A 261 -18.80 -32.78 2.35
CA PHE A 261 -19.80 -31.94 1.69
C PHE A 261 -20.60 -32.78 0.69
N ALA A 262 -21.91 -32.82 0.87
CA ALA A 262 -22.85 -33.22 -0.17
C ALA A 262 -23.09 -32.08 -1.16
N GLN A 263 -23.09 -30.84 -0.67
CA GLN A 263 -23.07 -29.60 -1.45
C GLN A 263 -22.13 -28.60 -0.78
N ASP A 264 -21.14 -28.15 -1.54
CA ASP A 264 -20.22 -27.07 -1.17
C ASP A 264 -20.44 -25.92 -2.16
N GLU A 265 -21.56 -25.21 -1.98
CA GLU A 265 -21.89 -24.02 -2.76
C GLU A 265 -21.80 -22.78 -1.87
N PRO A 266 -20.65 -22.11 -1.84
CA PRO A 266 -20.47 -20.86 -1.08
C PRO A 266 -21.49 -19.79 -1.46
N GLY A 267 -21.85 -18.94 -0.49
CA GLY A 267 -22.68 -17.77 -0.74
C GLY A 267 -21.93 -16.74 -1.59
N THR A 268 -22.66 -15.98 -2.42
CA THR A 268 -22.09 -14.93 -3.26
C THR A 268 -22.23 -13.56 -2.60
N CYS A 269 -21.25 -12.70 -2.81
CA CYS A 269 -21.24 -11.35 -2.27
C CYS A 269 -20.85 -10.33 -3.34
N SER A 270 -21.43 -9.14 -3.21
CA SER A 270 -21.07 -7.99 -4.01
C SER A 270 -20.40 -6.94 -3.12
N PRO A 271 -19.42 -6.18 -3.64
CA PRO A 271 -18.91 -5.02 -2.92
C PRO A 271 -20.03 -3.99 -2.73
N THR A 272 -20.04 -3.31 -1.59
CA THR A 272 -20.97 -2.19 -1.35
C THR A 272 -20.52 -0.90 -2.04
N THR A 273 -19.22 -0.82 -2.35
CA THR A 273 -18.57 0.27 -3.06
C THR A 273 -17.70 -0.32 -4.14
N ASP A 274 -17.86 0.10 -5.40
CA ASP A 274 -17.15 -0.52 -6.52
C ASP A 274 -15.65 -0.21 -6.55
N VAL A 275 -15.25 0.96 -6.02
CA VAL A 275 -13.88 1.49 -6.08
C VAL A 275 -13.47 2.02 -4.71
N SER A 276 -12.26 1.65 -4.30
CA SER A 276 -11.58 2.27 -3.16
C SER A 276 -10.86 3.53 -3.63
N VAL A 277 -11.00 4.60 -2.87
CA VAL A 277 -10.43 5.91 -3.19
C VAL A 277 -9.34 6.27 -2.17
N VAL A 278 -8.46 7.15 -2.61
CA VAL A 278 -7.40 7.70 -1.76
C VAL A 278 -7.99 8.72 -0.79
N GLU A 279 -7.76 8.50 0.50
CA GLU A 279 -8.03 9.43 1.60
C GLU A 279 -6.74 9.88 2.26
N GLY A 280 -6.82 10.92 3.10
CA GLY A 280 -5.65 11.51 3.76
C GLY A 280 -4.94 12.56 2.89
N THR A 281 -3.71 12.89 3.27
CA THR A 281 -2.98 14.02 2.69
C THR A 281 -1.51 13.70 2.43
N ILE A 282 -0.89 14.51 1.57
CA ILE A 282 0.56 14.57 1.42
C ILE A 282 1.04 15.67 2.36
N GLU A 283 1.85 15.30 3.35
CA GLU A 283 2.40 16.24 4.32
C GLU A 283 3.73 16.77 3.80
N ASN A 284 3.82 18.08 3.63
CA ASN A 284 5.04 18.76 3.22
C ASN A 284 5.76 19.31 4.47
N GLY A 285 7.08 19.17 4.49
CA GLY A 285 7.90 19.78 5.54
C GLY A 285 8.19 21.25 5.28
N GLU A 286 9.39 21.68 5.65
CA GLU A 286 9.83 23.07 5.47
C GLU A 286 10.13 23.38 4.00
N THR A 287 9.60 24.50 3.51
CA THR A 287 9.90 25.03 2.18
C THR A 287 11.30 25.63 2.17
N ARG A 288 12.12 25.21 1.20
CA ARG A 288 13.38 25.86 0.87
C ARG A 288 13.29 26.50 -0.51
N THR A 289 13.68 27.77 -0.57
CA THR A 289 13.73 28.54 -1.81
C THR A 289 15.16 28.61 -2.33
N PHE A 290 15.32 28.50 -3.65
CA PHE A 290 16.57 28.69 -4.36
C PHE A 290 16.38 29.75 -5.45
N CYS A 291 17.26 30.75 -5.46
CA CYS A 291 17.37 31.73 -6.51
C CYS A 291 18.57 31.35 -7.38
N CYS A 292 18.32 31.06 -8.66
CA CYS A 292 19.28 30.39 -9.52
C CYS A 292 19.65 31.22 -10.74
N SER A 293 20.86 30.99 -11.21
CA SER A 293 21.41 31.50 -12.46
C SER A 293 21.90 30.36 -13.34
N SER A 294 22.06 30.63 -14.65
CA SER A 294 22.62 29.65 -15.56
C SER A 294 24.15 29.53 -15.35
N ALA A 295 24.69 28.33 -15.53
CA ALA A 295 26.14 28.09 -15.42
C ALA A 295 26.97 28.94 -16.40
N ALA A 296 26.39 29.34 -17.54
CA ALA A 296 27.01 30.23 -18.52
C ALA A 296 27.14 31.68 -18.00
N LEU A 297 26.22 32.15 -17.15
CA LEU A 297 26.34 33.48 -16.53
C LEU A 297 27.45 33.48 -15.47
N MET A 298 27.61 32.38 -14.74
CA MET A 298 28.67 32.22 -13.72
C MET A 298 30.07 32.16 -14.33
N GLU A 299 30.24 31.60 -15.54
CA GLU A 299 31.52 31.62 -16.26
C GLU A 299 31.97 33.06 -16.59
N VAL A 300 31.02 33.91 -17.00
CA VAL A 300 31.28 35.34 -17.25
C VAL A 300 31.63 36.08 -15.96
N ILE A 301 30.96 35.77 -14.85
CA ILE A 301 31.23 36.36 -13.54
C ILE A 301 32.63 35.98 -13.04
N HIS A 302 33.00 34.70 -13.10
CA HIS A 302 34.33 34.25 -12.69
C HIS A 302 35.43 34.85 -13.57
N ALA A 303 35.24 34.90 -14.90
CA ALA A 303 36.22 35.49 -15.81
C ALA A 303 36.45 36.99 -15.57
N ASN A 304 35.47 37.69 -15.01
CA ASN A 304 35.58 39.11 -14.67
C ASN A 304 36.16 39.36 -13.26
N ALA A 305 36.18 38.36 -12.38
CA ALA A 305 36.74 38.50 -11.02
C ALA A 305 38.27 38.26 -10.98
N ASP A 306 38.83 37.62 -12.00
CA ASP A 306 40.27 37.35 -12.15
C ASP A 306 41.01 38.41 -13.01
N ASN A 307 40.33 39.50 -13.39
CA ASN A 307 40.87 40.63 -14.17
C ASN A 307 40.97 41.90 -13.31
#